data_AF-A0A8K0Y6F7-F1
#
_entry.id   AF-A0A8K0Y6F7-F1
#
_cell.length_a   1.000
_cell.length_b   1.000
_cell.length_c   1.000
_cell.angle_alpha   90.00
_cell.angle_beta   90.00
_cell.angle_gamma   90.00
#
_symmetry.space_group_name_H-M   'P 1'
#
loop_
_entity.id
_entity.type
_entity.pdbx_description
1 polymer ?
#
loop_
_entity_poly.entity_id
_entity_poly.type
_entity_poly.pdbx_seq_one_letter_code
_entity_poly.pdbx_strand_id
1 'polypeptide(L)'
;MKQEEEPHWEGEIVKCKIDSARRYGITRHHTSTHVLNASARNTLGSWIWQHSAFKEQDYARLDITHHSNLTEEEIMKIEDLANLTIRKDIPILIKEFERGEAEQKYGFRIYQGGVVPVKLVRIVNIEGP
;
A
#
# COMPACT_ATOMS: atom_id res chain seq x y z
N MET A 1 12.85 23.77 18.19
CA MET A 1 12.00 24.97 18.19
C MET A 1 10.89 24.74 17.18
N LYS A 2 9.63 24.63 17.61
CA LYS A 2 8.49 24.67 16.69
C LYS A 2 8.42 26.11 16.18
N GLN A 3 8.46 26.32 14.87
CA GLN A 3 8.10 27.62 14.31
C GLN A 3 6.62 27.83 14.66
N GLU A 4 6.31 28.90 15.37
CA GLU A 4 4.93 29.37 15.48
C GLU A 4 4.52 29.81 14.07
N GLU A 5 3.60 29.07 13.45
CA GLU A 5 3.06 29.43 12.14
C GLU A 5 2.19 30.67 12.33
N GLU A 6 2.59 31.78 11.70
CA GLU A 6 1.74 32.98 11.68
C GLU A 6 0.42 32.66 10.97
N PRO A 7 -0.71 33.19 11.46
CA PRO A 7 -2.01 32.89 10.90
C PRO A 7 -2.10 33.40 9.45
N HIS A 8 -2.51 32.51 8.55
CA HIS A 8 -2.74 32.84 7.14
C HIS A 8 -4.15 33.36 6.90
N TRP A 9 -4.32 34.24 5.91
CA TRP A 9 -5.63 34.80 5.52
C TRP A 9 -6.13 34.33 4.15
N GLU A 10 -7.44 34.44 3.94
CA GLU A 10 -8.03 34.15 2.62
C GLU A 10 -7.44 35.09 1.55
N GLY A 11 -7.00 34.50 0.44
CA GLY A 11 -6.36 35.23 -0.67
C GLY A 11 -4.84 35.39 -0.54
N GLU A 12 -4.22 34.93 0.56
CA GLU A 12 -2.76 34.93 0.71
C GLU A 12 -2.10 33.87 -0.18
N ILE A 13 -0.99 34.24 -0.83
CA ILE A 13 -0.15 33.30 -1.60
C ILE A 13 0.88 32.70 -0.64
N VAL A 14 0.70 31.42 -0.31
CA VAL A 14 1.61 30.68 0.58
C VAL A 14 2.55 29.77 -0.21
N LYS A 15 3.70 29.43 0.41
CA LYS A 15 4.64 28.43 -0.11
C LYS A 15 4.57 27.17 0.72
N CYS A 16 4.07 26.09 0.12
CA CYS A 16 4.01 24.79 0.78
C CYS A 16 5.31 24.01 0.55
N LYS A 17 5.87 23.43 1.61
CA LYS A 17 7.01 22.52 1.54
C LYS A 17 6.65 21.19 2.19
N ILE A 18 6.98 20.10 1.50
CA ILE A 18 6.78 18.74 2.02
C ILE A 18 8.07 18.31 2.75
N ASP A 19 7.92 17.69 3.92
CA ASP A 19 9.01 16.94 4.55
C ASP A 19 9.34 15.71 3.69
N SER A 20 10.49 15.77 3.02
CA SER A 20 10.92 14.75 2.07
C SER A 20 11.31 13.44 2.75
N ALA A 21 11.86 13.49 3.97
CA ALA A 21 12.25 12.29 4.71
C ALA A 21 11.00 11.52 5.16
N ARG A 22 10.02 12.24 5.73
CA ARG A 22 8.72 11.67 6.10
C ARG A 22 7.99 11.10 4.87
N ARG A 23 7.93 11.85 3.77
CA ARG A 23 7.29 11.41 2.52
C ARG A 23 7.94 10.13 1.99
N TYR A 24 9.27 10.04 1.99
CA TYR A 24 9.99 8.87 1.52
C TYR A 24 9.75 7.64 2.42
N GLY A 25 9.80 7.80 3.74
CA GLY A 25 9.50 6.74 4.71
C GLY A 25 8.12 6.13 4.48
N ILE A 26 7.08 6.97 4.45
CA ILE A 26 5.69 6.53 4.21
C ILE A 26 5.53 5.86 2.84
N THR A 27 6.24 6.34 1.81
CA THR A 27 6.18 5.76 0.45
C THR A 27 6.71 4.33 0.42
N ARG A 28 7.86 4.08 1.07
CA ARG A 28 8.43 2.74 1.18
C ARG A 28 7.46 1.79 1.87
N HIS A 29 6.92 2.21 3.02
CA HIS A 29 5.94 1.43 3.77
C HIS A 29 4.66 1.15 2.99
N HIS A 30 4.21 2.11 2.17
CA HIS A 30 3.06 1.90 1.29
C HIS A 30 3.32 0.80 0.27
N THR A 31 4.46 0.85 -0.45
CA THR A 31 4.84 -0.21 -1.39
C THR A 31 5.03 -1.55 -0.67
N SER A 32 5.71 -1.57 0.47
CA SER A 32 5.90 -2.78 1.28
C SER A 32 4.57 -3.40 1.74
N THR A 33 3.55 -2.59 2.01
CA THR A 33 2.20 -3.10 2.34
C THR A 33 1.62 -3.93 1.20
N HIS A 34 1.75 -3.50 -0.05
CA HIS A 34 1.30 -4.27 -1.22
C HIS A 34 2.08 -5.57 -1.37
N VAL A 35 3.41 -5.51 -1.24
CA VAL A 35 4.29 -6.68 -1.34
C VAL A 35 4.00 -7.70 -0.22
N LEU A 36 3.84 -7.25 1.02
CA LEU A 36 3.50 -8.11 2.15
C LEU A 36 2.11 -8.73 2.01
N ASN A 37 1.11 -7.98 1.55
CA ASN A 37 -0.23 -8.53 1.33
C ASN A 37 -0.23 -9.61 0.24
N ALA A 38 0.49 -9.38 -0.87
CA ALA A 38 0.66 -10.39 -1.91
C ALA A 38 1.41 -11.63 -1.41
N SER A 39 2.48 -11.43 -0.63
CA SER A 39 3.29 -12.52 -0.06
C SER A 39 2.49 -13.35 0.95
N ALA A 40 1.72 -12.70 1.83
CA ALA A 40 0.80 -13.37 2.75
C ALA A 40 -0.23 -14.21 2.00
N ARG A 41 -0.81 -13.68 0.92
CA ARG A 41 -1.77 -14.41 0.09
C ARG A 41 -1.15 -15.61 -0.63
N ASN A 42 0.07 -15.47 -1.16
CA ASN A 42 0.77 -16.54 -1.86
C ASN A 42 1.23 -17.66 -0.90
N THR A 43 1.55 -17.31 0.35
CA THR A 43 1.96 -18.29 1.38
C THR A 43 0.77 -18.96 2.06
N LEU A 44 -0.24 -18.19 2.48
CA LEU A 44 -1.34 -18.69 3.31
C LEU A 44 -2.53 -19.16 2.48
N GLY A 45 -2.84 -18.47 1.37
CA GLY A 45 -3.93 -18.83 0.47
C GLY A 45 -4.82 -17.68 0.00
N SER A 46 -5.73 -18.00 -0.91
CA SER A 46 -6.56 -17.02 -1.63
C SER A 46 -7.66 -16.35 -0.81
N TRP A 47 -7.85 -16.71 0.46
CA TRP A 47 -8.80 -16.06 1.37
C TRP A 47 -8.19 -14.86 2.11
N ILE A 48 -6.88 -14.66 2.02
CA ILE A 48 -6.23 -13.49 2.61
C ILE A 48 -6.77 -12.21 1.97
N TRP A 49 -7.32 -11.35 2.80
CA TRP A 49 -7.84 -10.04 2.46
C TRP A 49 -7.38 -9.02 3.48
N GLN A 50 -7.04 -7.81 3.03
CA GLN A 50 -6.69 -6.71 3.91
C GLN A 50 -7.93 -6.25 4.69
N HIS A 51 -7.82 -6.24 6.01
CA HIS A 51 -8.81 -5.64 6.91
C HIS A 51 -8.49 -4.17 7.19
N SER A 52 -7.22 -3.86 7.46
CA SER A 52 -6.76 -2.51 7.75
C SER A 52 -5.28 -2.35 7.42
N ALA A 53 -4.81 -1.11 7.22
CA ALA A 53 -3.39 -0.87 7.03
C ALA A 53 -2.97 0.55 7.46
N PHE A 54 -1.99 0.63 8.36
CA PHE A 54 -1.43 1.86 8.91
C PHE A 54 0.03 2.04 8.46
N LYS A 55 0.46 3.28 8.17
CA LYS A 55 1.83 3.59 7.78
C LYS A 55 2.23 4.92 8.39
N GLU A 56 3.38 4.96 9.03
CA GLU A 56 4.08 6.16 9.48
C GLU A 56 5.53 6.09 9.00
N GLN A 57 6.32 7.15 9.20
CA GLN A 57 7.69 7.25 8.72
C GLN A 57 8.57 6.04 9.10
N ASP A 58 8.47 5.56 10.33
CA ASP A 58 9.39 4.57 10.89
C ASP A 58 8.80 3.14 10.96
N TYR A 59 7.48 2.99 10.89
CA TYR A 59 6.83 1.68 10.97
C TYR A 59 5.49 1.64 10.23
N ALA A 60 5.03 0.42 9.94
CA ALA A 60 3.74 0.16 9.32
C ALA A 60 3.09 -1.10 9.90
N ARG A 61 1.78 -1.21 9.73
CA ARG A 61 0.97 -2.36 10.14
C ARG A 61 0.02 -2.73 9.00
N LEU A 62 -0.10 -4.02 8.74
CA LEU A 62 -1.10 -4.59 7.85
C LEU A 62 -1.89 -5.64 8.63
N ASP A 63 -3.21 -5.45 8.70
CA ASP A 63 -4.12 -6.41 9.31
C ASP A 63 -4.78 -7.22 8.19
N ILE A 64 -4.70 -8.55 8.25
CA ILE A 64 -5.25 -9.45 7.24
C ILE A 64 -6.28 -10.41 7.83
N THR A 65 -7.21 -10.88 7.01
CA THR A 65 -8.15 -11.94 7.38
C THR A 65 -7.46 -13.29 7.41
N HIS A 66 -7.40 -13.91 8.58
CA HIS A 66 -6.90 -15.27 8.75
C HIS A 66 -7.66 -15.96 9.90
N HIS A 67 -7.80 -17.28 9.85
CA HIS A 67 -8.65 -18.03 10.78
C HIS A 67 -7.92 -18.42 12.09
N SER A 68 -6.60 -18.30 12.13
CA SER A 68 -5.75 -18.60 13.27
C SER A 68 -4.60 -17.59 13.38
N ASN A 69 -3.79 -17.70 14.43
CA ASN A 69 -2.51 -17.00 14.47
C ASN A 69 -1.54 -17.61 13.46
N LEU A 70 -0.62 -16.79 12.95
CA LEU A 70 0.46 -17.26 12.09
C LEU A 70 1.49 -18.03 12.91
N THR A 71 1.95 -19.15 12.37
CA THR A 71 3.10 -19.88 12.88
C THR A 71 4.40 -19.14 12.54
N GLU A 72 5.48 -19.41 13.28
CA GLU A 72 6.80 -18.84 12.97
C GLU A 72 7.26 -19.22 11.55
N GLU A 73 6.96 -20.44 11.09
CA GLU A 73 7.30 -20.90 9.74
C GLU A 73 6.56 -20.11 8.65
N GLU A 74 5.28 -19.81 8.85
CA GLU A 74 4.50 -18.97 7.94
C GLU A 74 5.03 -17.53 7.90
N ILE A 75 5.38 -16.96 9.06
CA ILE A 75 5.98 -15.62 9.15
C ILE A 75 7.28 -15.57 8.35
N MET A 76 8.18 -16.53 8.55
CA MET A 76 9.45 -16.62 7.82
C MET A 76 9.22 -16.74 6.31
N LYS A 77 8.29 -17.59 5.87
CA LYS A 77 7.95 -17.74 4.43
C LYS A 77 7.42 -16.44 3.81
N ILE A 78 6.56 -15.71 4.54
CA ILE A 78 6.02 -14.42 4.08
C ILE A 78 7.15 -13.40 3.96
N GLU A 79 8.04 -13.32 4.94
CA GLU A 79 9.20 -12.42 4.94
C GLU A 79 10.15 -12.73 3.78
N ASP A 80 10.51 -14.00 3.59
CA ASP A 80 11.40 -14.44 2.53
C ASP A 80 10.84 -14.10 1.14
N LEU A 81 9.54 -14.36 0.92
CA LEU A 81 8.87 -14.07 -0.35
C LEU A 81 8.77 -12.56 -0.61
N ALA A 82 8.48 -11.78 0.43
CA ALA A 82 8.44 -10.32 0.33
C ALA A 82 9.82 -9.76 -0.02
N ASN A 83 10.88 -10.19 0.67
CA ASN A 83 12.24 -9.77 0.42
C ASN A 83 12.77 -10.25 -0.94
N LEU A 84 12.35 -11.44 -1.41
CA LEU A 84 12.64 -11.89 -2.77
C LEU A 84 11.98 -10.97 -3.81
N THR A 85 10.74 -10.55 -3.59
CA THR A 85 10.02 -9.63 -4.48
C THR A 85 10.69 -8.26 -4.53
N ILE A 86 11.16 -7.74 -3.39
CA ILE A 86 11.92 -6.49 -3.32
C ILE A 86 13.24 -6.61 -4.12
N ARG A 87 13.97 -7.72 -3.96
CA ARG A 87 15.24 -7.96 -4.67
C ARG A 87 15.09 -8.05 -6.19
N LYS A 88 13.90 -8.40 -6.68
CA LYS A 88 13.60 -8.44 -8.13
C LYS A 88 13.49 -7.05 -8.75
N ASP A 89 13.42 -5.98 -7.94
CA ASP A 89 13.32 -4.59 -8.40
C ASP A 89 12.24 -4.37 -9.47
N ILE A 90 11.05 -4.91 -9.17
CA ILE A 90 9.94 -4.95 -10.10
C ILE A 90 9.37 -3.54 -10.32
N PRO A 91 9.10 -3.13 -11.58
CA PRO A 91 8.52 -1.83 -11.84
C PRO A 91 7.11 -1.68 -11.26
N ILE A 92 6.83 -0.49 -10.72
CA ILE A 92 5.50 -0.11 -10.25
C ILE A 92 4.81 0.69 -11.36
N LEU A 93 3.72 0.15 -11.90
CA LEU A 93 2.93 0.79 -12.94
C LEU A 93 1.67 1.42 -12.35
N ILE A 94 1.43 2.68 -12.68
CA ILE A 94 0.26 3.42 -12.23
C ILE A 94 -0.52 3.89 -13.45
N LYS A 95 -1.78 3.49 -13.56
CA LYS A 95 -2.67 3.88 -14.66
C LYS A 95 -4.09 4.07 -14.15
N GLU A 96 -4.84 4.92 -14.83
CA GLU A 96 -6.27 5.10 -14.61
C GLU A 96 -7.05 4.22 -15.57
N PHE A 97 -8.15 3.65 -15.09
CA PHE A 97 -9.04 2.80 -15.85
C PHE A 97 -10.49 3.16 -15.52
N GLU A 98 -11.40 2.99 -16.47
CA GLU A 98 -12.83 2.91 -16.14
C GLU A 98 -13.07 1.68 -15.24
N ARG A 99 -13.96 1.79 -14.24
CA ARG A 99 -14.16 0.74 -13.24
C ARG A 99 -14.37 -0.65 -13.84
N GLY A 100 -15.26 -0.77 -14.82
CA GLY A 100 -15.58 -2.06 -15.44
C GLY A 100 -14.38 -2.69 -16.16
N GLU A 101 -13.51 -1.87 -16.77
CA GLU A 101 -12.28 -2.34 -17.41
C GLU A 101 -11.28 -2.84 -16.35
N ALA A 102 -11.13 -2.11 -15.25
CA ALA A 102 -10.26 -2.52 -14.14
C ALA A 102 -10.71 -3.84 -13.51
N GLU A 103 -12.02 -4.01 -13.29
CA GLU A 103 -12.61 -5.24 -12.73
C GLU A 103 -12.41 -6.43 -13.68
N GLN A 104 -12.57 -6.25 -14.98
CA GLN A 104 -12.31 -7.31 -15.96
C GLN A 104 -10.83 -7.70 -16.01
N LYS A 105 -9.93 -6.72 -15.94
CA LYS A 105 -8.50 -6.94 -16.09
C LYS A 105 -7.83 -7.50 -14.84
N TYR A 106 -8.20 -7.01 -13.66
CA TYR A 106 -7.52 -7.31 -12.39
C TYR A 106 -8.42 -8.05 -11.39
N GLY A 107 -9.69 -8.25 -11.70
CA GLY A 107 -10.69 -8.82 -10.81
C GLY A 107 -11.03 -7.90 -9.63
N PHE A 108 -11.80 -8.41 -8.68
CA PHE A 108 -12.21 -7.66 -7.48
C PHE A 108 -11.08 -7.44 -6.46
N ARG A 109 -9.87 -7.98 -6.71
CA ARG A 109 -8.69 -7.80 -5.84
C ARG A 109 -8.26 -6.34 -5.74
N ILE A 110 -8.64 -5.50 -6.69
CA ILE A 110 -8.37 -4.06 -6.65
C ILE A 110 -9.02 -3.36 -5.44
N TYR A 111 -9.95 -4.03 -4.75
CA TYR A 111 -10.69 -3.50 -3.60
C TYR A 111 -10.16 -3.97 -2.23
N GLN A 112 -8.92 -4.45 -2.15
CA GLN A 112 -8.27 -4.80 -0.88
C GLN A 112 -8.22 -3.61 0.10
N GLY A 113 -8.07 -2.39 -0.42
CA GLY A 113 -8.11 -1.15 0.38
C GLY A 113 -9.52 -0.58 0.62
N GLY A 114 -10.57 -1.30 0.22
CA GLY A 114 -11.94 -0.80 0.18
C GLY A 114 -12.38 -0.31 -1.20
N VAL A 115 -13.68 -0.09 -1.36
CA VAL A 115 -14.28 0.38 -2.62
C VAL A 115 -14.24 1.91 -2.66
N VAL A 116 -13.64 2.46 -3.71
CA VAL A 116 -13.62 3.92 -3.93
C VAL A 116 -14.77 4.30 -4.86
N PRO A 117 -15.69 5.23 -4.49
CA PRO A 117 -16.89 5.55 -5.28
C PRO A 117 -16.60 6.54 -6.43
N VAL A 118 -15.67 6.19 -7.32
CA VAL A 118 -15.26 6.99 -8.49
C VAL A 118 -15.47 6.26 -9.81
N LYS A 119 -15.62 7.00 -10.90
CA LYS A 119 -15.78 6.42 -12.25
C LYS A 119 -14.45 5.88 -12.80
N LEU A 120 -13.40 6.70 -12.71
CA LEU A 120 -12.02 6.33 -13.06
C LEU A 120 -11.28 5.88 -11.80
N VAL A 121 -10.76 4.66 -11.81
CA VAL A 121 -9.99 4.09 -10.71
C VAL A 121 -8.50 4.14 -11.03
N ARG A 122 -7.71 4.66 -10.09
CA ARG A 122 -6.24 4.69 -10.16
C ARG A 122 -5.69 3.35 -9.68
N ILE A 123 -5.22 2.52 -10.59
CA ILE A 123 -4.63 1.21 -10.29
C ILE A 123 -3.13 1.36 -10.08
N VAL A 124 -2.65 0.87 -8.92
CA VAL A 124 -1.24 0.68 -8.63
C VAL A 124 -0.93 -0.79 -8.82
N ASN A 125 -0.09 -1.11 -9.80
CA ASN A 125 0.29 -2.47 -10.14
C ASN A 125 1.78 -2.68 -9.87
N ILE A 126 2.13 -3.75 -9.17
CA ILE A 126 3.50 -4.22 -8.99
C ILE A 126 3.54 -5.56 -9.73
N GLU A 127 4.21 -5.63 -10.89
CA GLU A 127 4.22 -6.82 -11.75
C GLU A 127 5.09 -7.95 -11.15
N GLY A 128 4.65 -8.53 -10.03
CA GLY A 128 5.33 -9.59 -9.29
C GLY A 128 4.39 -10.72 -8.87
N PRO A 129 4.95 -11.89 -8.50
CA PRO A 129 4.50 -13.25 -8.85
C PRO A 129 3.03 -13.58 -8.57
#